data_AF-A0A3A8HFZ4-F1
#
_entry.id   AF-A0A3A8HFZ4-F1
#
_cell.length_a   1.000
_cell.length_b   1.000
_cell.length_c   1.000
_cell.angle_alpha   90.00
_cell.angle_beta   90.00
_cell.angle_gamma   90.00
#
_symmetry.space_group_name_H-M   'P 1'
#
loop_
_entity.id
_entity.type
_entity.pdbx_description
1 polymer ?
#
loop_
_entity_poly.entity_id
_entity_poly.type
_entity_poly.pdbx_seq_one_letter_code
_entity_poly.pdbx_strand_id
1 'polypeptide(L)'
;SRPTAVAHREAARPEDLLRQANALRTEGRWKDAEALYLRVIRAQPSSLAAYVARVASGSLRLEHLGDARGALRQFQDAQRFQPGGMLDPEARHGEAEAYRALGDTAAEARVLTAFIALHPDSPLSAASRGRLRELSRP
;
A
#
# COMPACT_ATOMS: atom_id res chain seq x y z
N SER A 1 -48.73 -4.09 17.98
CA SER A 1 -47.59 -3.27 17.53
C SER A 1 -46.37 -4.14 17.38
N ARG A 2 -45.76 -4.21 16.20
CA ARG A 2 -44.42 -4.79 16.00
C ARG A 2 -43.57 -3.77 15.27
N PRO A 3 -42.53 -3.18 15.87
CA PRO A 3 -41.54 -2.47 15.11
C PRO A 3 -40.59 -3.51 14.51
N THR A 4 -40.72 -3.76 13.22
CA THR A 4 -39.65 -4.30 12.37
C THR A 4 -38.57 -3.22 12.24
N ALA A 5 -37.75 -3.08 13.29
CA ALA A 5 -36.55 -2.27 13.24
C ALA A 5 -35.47 -3.04 12.47
N VAL A 6 -35.61 -2.99 11.15
CA VAL A 6 -34.55 -2.89 10.16
C VAL A 6 -33.18 -3.37 10.67
N ALA A 7 -32.95 -4.67 10.57
CA ALA A 7 -31.61 -5.24 10.54
C ALA A 7 -30.93 -4.84 9.22
N HIS A 8 -30.71 -3.54 9.01
CA HIS A 8 -29.49 -3.15 8.33
C HIS A 8 -28.39 -3.61 9.28
N ARG A 9 -27.79 -4.77 9.02
CA ARG A 9 -26.43 -5.01 9.49
C ARG A 9 -25.67 -3.76 9.06
N GLU A 10 -25.36 -2.86 10.00
CA GLU A 10 -24.55 -1.69 9.70
C GLU A 10 -23.31 -2.23 9.00
N ALA A 11 -23.19 -1.93 7.70
CA ALA A 11 -21.98 -2.26 6.99
C ALA A 11 -20.87 -1.55 7.76
N ALA A 12 -19.96 -2.31 8.37
CA ALA A 12 -18.88 -1.75 9.18
C ALA A 12 -18.20 -0.63 8.39
N ARG A 13 -18.01 0.53 9.04
CA ARG A 13 -17.46 1.72 8.38
C ARG A 13 -16.07 1.39 7.83
N PRO A 14 -15.63 2.01 6.72
CA PRO A 14 -14.29 1.77 6.17
C PRO A 14 -13.17 1.88 7.21
N GLU A 15 -13.30 2.79 8.17
CA GLU A 15 -12.34 2.99 9.26
C GLU A 15 -12.33 1.81 10.26
N ASP A 16 -13.49 1.21 10.54
CA ASP A 16 -13.59 0.03 11.41
C ASP A 16 -12.99 -1.20 10.73
N LEU A 17 -13.29 -1.38 9.45
CA LEU A 17 -12.69 -2.43 8.62
C LEU A 17 -11.16 -2.26 8.52
N LEU A 18 -10.68 -1.04 8.38
CA LEU A 18 -9.25 -0.73 8.34
C LEU A 18 -8.56 -1.06 9.67
N ARG A 19 -9.16 -0.69 10.81
CA ARG A 19 -8.63 -1.05 12.13
C ARG A 19 -8.56 -2.57 12.32
N GLN A 20 -9.61 -3.29 11.93
CA GLN A 20 -9.63 -4.76 11.99
C GLN A 20 -8.57 -5.38 11.08
N ALA A 21 -8.38 -4.85 9.85
CA ALA A 21 -7.34 -5.31 8.94
C ALA A 21 -5.94 -5.17 9.56
N ASN A 22 -5.68 -4.01 10.19
CA ASN A 22 -4.41 -3.76 10.87
C ASN A 22 -4.19 -4.68 12.08
N ALA A 23 -5.24 -4.98 12.87
CA ALA A 23 -5.14 -5.93 13.97
C ALA A 23 -4.78 -7.35 13.47
N LEU A 24 -5.47 -7.82 12.42
CA LEU A 24 -5.16 -9.11 11.79
C LEU A 24 -3.75 -9.15 11.20
N ARG A 25 -3.28 -8.04 10.63
CA ARG A 25 -1.89 -7.92 10.16
C ARG A 25 -0.92 -8.09 11.34
N THR A 26 -1.13 -7.41 12.46
CA THR A 26 -0.28 -7.57 13.66
C THR A 26 -0.28 -9.01 14.19
N GLU A 27 -1.39 -9.73 14.08
CA GLU A 27 -1.51 -11.14 14.46
C GLU A 27 -0.88 -12.13 13.45
N GLY A 28 -0.34 -11.65 12.32
CA GLY A 28 0.20 -12.50 11.26
C GLY A 28 -0.85 -13.18 10.40
N ARG A 29 -2.11 -12.77 10.49
CA ARG A 29 -3.23 -13.30 9.69
C ARG A 29 -3.32 -12.60 8.35
N TRP A 30 -2.27 -12.75 7.55
CA TRP A 30 -2.03 -11.96 6.33
C TRP A 30 -3.17 -12.03 5.31
N LYS A 31 -3.70 -13.22 5.02
CA LYS A 31 -4.79 -13.37 4.05
C LYS A 31 -6.09 -12.71 4.51
N ASP A 32 -6.37 -12.76 5.81
CA ASP A 32 -7.58 -12.16 6.37
C ASP A 32 -7.46 -10.64 6.42
N ALA A 33 -6.28 -10.12 6.79
CA ALA A 33 -5.97 -8.70 6.72
C ALA A 33 -6.13 -8.15 5.30
N GLU A 34 -5.58 -8.84 4.30
CA GLU A 34 -5.70 -8.45 2.88
C GLU A 34 -7.16 -8.41 2.44
N ALA A 35 -7.95 -9.42 2.80
CA ALA A 35 -9.37 -9.45 2.47
C ALA A 35 -10.12 -8.24 3.05
N LEU A 36 -9.76 -7.79 4.26
CA LEU A 36 -10.34 -6.58 4.86
C LEU A 36 -9.85 -5.30 4.19
N TYR A 37 -8.55 -5.15 3.88
CA TYR A 37 -8.07 -3.98 3.13
C TYR A 37 -8.80 -3.82 1.80
N LEU A 38 -8.99 -4.92 1.05
CA LEU A 38 -9.76 -4.89 -0.20
C LEU A 38 -11.24 -4.56 0.00
N ARG A 39 -11.82 -4.84 1.18
CA ARG A 39 -13.19 -4.39 1.51
C ARG A 39 -13.22 -2.89 1.81
N VAL A 40 -12.23 -2.34 2.53
CA VAL A 40 -12.11 -0.89 2.74
C VAL A 40 -12.05 -0.15 1.40
N ILE A 41 -11.15 -0.60 0.51
CA ILE A 41 -10.94 0.02 -0.81
C ILE A 41 -12.21 -0.03 -1.66
N ARG A 42 -12.94 -1.15 -1.65
CA ARG A 42 -14.19 -1.29 -2.42
C ARG A 42 -15.35 -0.49 -1.83
N ALA A 43 -15.43 -0.38 -0.51
CA ALA A 43 -16.52 0.31 0.16
C ALA A 43 -16.49 1.82 -0.10
N GLN A 44 -15.30 2.43 -0.08
CA GLN A 44 -15.17 3.86 -0.33
C GLN A 44 -13.83 4.19 -1.01
N PRO A 45 -13.71 3.97 -2.34
CA PRO A 45 -12.43 4.03 -3.05
C PRO A 45 -11.69 5.38 -2.99
N SER A 46 -12.44 6.45 -2.70
CA SER A 46 -11.95 7.82 -2.65
C SER A 46 -11.81 8.37 -1.22
N SER A 47 -11.77 7.51 -0.20
CA SER A 47 -11.58 7.94 1.19
C SER A 47 -10.11 7.85 1.63
N LEU A 48 -9.77 8.57 2.70
CA LEU A 48 -8.46 8.44 3.34
C LEU A 48 -8.24 7.02 3.88
N ALA A 49 -9.29 6.33 4.36
CA ALA A 49 -9.19 4.94 4.78
C ALA A 49 -8.80 4.02 3.61
N ALA A 50 -9.34 4.25 2.41
CA ALA A 50 -8.94 3.51 1.21
C ALA A 50 -7.51 3.83 0.78
N TYR A 51 -7.06 5.08 0.89
CA TYR A 51 -5.66 5.44 0.66
C TYR A 51 -4.70 4.66 1.56
N VAL A 52 -4.96 4.67 2.87
CA VAL A 52 -4.15 3.92 3.85
C VAL A 52 -4.22 2.41 3.57
N ALA A 53 -5.41 1.88 3.26
CA ALA A 53 -5.60 0.47 2.93
C ALA A 53 -4.83 0.05 1.68
N ARG A 54 -4.73 0.90 0.65
CA ARG A 54 -3.92 0.62 -0.56
C ARG A 54 -2.45 0.47 -0.19
N VAL A 55 -1.87 1.42 0.54
CA VAL A 55 -0.44 1.33 0.94
C VAL A 55 -0.21 0.09 1.80
N ALA A 56 -1.05 -0.17 2.80
CA ALA A 56 -0.91 -1.32 3.69
C ALA A 56 -1.09 -2.67 2.96
N SER A 57 -2.05 -2.76 2.03
CA SER A 57 -2.24 -3.92 1.15
C SER A 57 -1.04 -4.13 0.24
N GLY A 58 -0.46 -3.04 -0.30
CA GLY A 58 0.77 -3.07 -1.09
C GLY A 58 1.91 -3.74 -0.34
N SER A 59 2.24 -3.24 0.84
CA SER A 59 3.31 -3.81 1.69
C SER A 59 3.01 -5.25 2.08
N LEU A 60 1.77 -5.55 2.49
CA LEU A 60 1.34 -6.91 2.87
C LEU A 60 1.53 -7.93 1.74
N ARG A 61 1.12 -7.55 0.52
CA ARG A 61 1.25 -8.39 -0.66
C ARG A 61 2.70 -8.69 -0.98
N LEU A 62 3.56 -7.68 -0.88
CA LEU A 62 4.97 -7.81 -1.19
C LEU A 62 5.72 -8.65 -0.14
N GLU A 63 5.54 -8.33 1.13
CA GLU A 63 6.31 -8.89 2.25
C GLU A 63 5.85 -10.29 2.66
N HIS A 64 4.55 -10.57 2.59
CA HIS A 64 3.97 -11.75 3.22
C HIS A 64 3.18 -12.67 2.28
N LEU A 65 2.72 -12.17 1.13
CA LEU A 65 1.91 -12.97 0.20
C LEU A 65 2.64 -13.31 -1.10
N GLY A 66 3.82 -12.74 -1.36
CA GLY A 66 4.59 -12.98 -2.58
C GLY A 66 3.92 -12.44 -3.85
N ASP A 67 2.98 -11.50 -3.73
CA ASP A 67 2.25 -10.91 -4.86
C ASP A 67 2.81 -9.53 -5.22
N ALA A 68 4.02 -9.52 -5.79
CA ALA A 68 4.68 -8.28 -6.21
C ALA A 68 3.90 -7.50 -7.27
N ARG A 69 3.19 -8.18 -8.19
CA ARG A 69 2.35 -7.50 -9.19
C ARG A 69 1.14 -6.82 -8.55
N GLY A 70 0.51 -7.47 -7.57
CA GLY A 70 -0.58 -6.86 -6.81
C GLY A 70 -0.10 -5.72 -5.94
N ALA A 71 1.05 -5.86 -5.30
CA ALA A 71 1.66 -4.79 -4.51
C ALA A 71 1.91 -3.54 -5.36
N LEU A 72 2.53 -3.71 -6.53
CA LEU A 72 2.78 -2.63 -7.48
C LEU A 72 1.49 -1.87 -7.83
N ARG A 73 0.40 -2.59 -8.14
CA ARG A 73 -0.88 -1.95 -8.45
C ARG A 73 -1.41 -1.12 -7.28
N GLN A 74 -1.34 -1.64 -6.05
CA GLN A 74 -1.82 -0.93 -4.87
C GLN A 74 -1.05 0.35 -4.60
N PHE A 75 0.28 0.31 -4.69
CA PHE A 75 1.12 1.50 -4.49
C PHE A 75 0.87 2.58 -5.55
N GLN A 76 0.76 2.19 -6.82
CA GLN A 76 0.43 3.13 -7.90
C GLN A 76 -0.98 3.70 -7.76
N ASP A 77 -1.94 2.87 -7.33
CA ASP A 77 -3.30 3.32 -7.04
C ASP A 77 -3.34 4.30 -5.86
N ALA A 78 -2.53 4.10 -4.82
CA ALA A 78 -2.41 5.05 -3.72
C ALA A 78 -1.85 6.41 -4.19
N GLN A 79 -0.78 6.39 -4.98
CA GLN A 79 -0.16 7.60 -5.55
C GLN A 79 -1.11 8.34 -6.51
N ARG A 80 -1.86 7.63 -7.35
CA ARG A 80 -2.88 8.24 -8.24
C ARG A 80 -3.99 8.93 -7.46
N PHE A 81 -4.41 8.33 -6.35
CA PHE A 81 -5.50 8.86 -5.54
C PHE A 81 -5.07 10.11 -4.76
N GLN A 82 -3.90 10.07 -4.12
CA GLN A 82 -3.38 11.20 -3.35
C GLN A 82 -1.89 11.46 -3.68
N PRO A 83 -1.61 12.16 -4.80
CA PRO A 83 -0.25 12.53 -5.17
C PRO A 83 0.39 13.40 -4.07
N GLY A 84 1.57 13.02 -3.57
CA GLY A 84 2.23 13.76 -2.48
C GLY A 84 1.49 13.68 -1.15
N GLY A 85 0.61 12.70 -0.97
CA GLY A 85 -0.08 12.43 0.28
C GLY A 85 0.86 12.00 1.42
N MET A 86 0.28 11.85 2.62
CA MET A 86 1.07 11.58 3.84
C MET A 86 1.84 10.25 3.83
N LEU A 87 1.45 9.30 2.97
CA LEU A 87 2.13 8.01 2.75
C LEU A 87 2.77 7.93 1.35
N ASP A 88 2.95 9.05 0.65
CA ASP A 88 3.59 9.08 -0.66
C ASP A 88 5.04 8.54 -0.62
N PRO A 89 5.85 8.82 0.42
CA PRO A 89 7.18 8.23 0.52
C PRO A 89 7.13 6.69 0.58
N GLU A 90 6.28 6.13 1.43
CA GLU A 90 6.10 4.69 1.59
C GLU A 90 5.55 4.04 0.33
N ALA A 91 4.57 4.67 -0.32
CA ALA A 91 3.98 4.15 -1.56
C ALA A 91 5.01 4.10 -2.71
N ARG A 92 5.82 5.16 -2.88
CA ARG A 92 6.86 5.20 -3.91
C ARG A 92 8.01 4.24 -3.63
N HIS A 93 8.43 4.15 -2.38
CA HIS A 93 9.48 3.19 -2.00
C HIS A 93 8.98 1.75 -2.22
N GLY A 94 7.77 1.43 -1.78
CA GLY A 94 7.15 0.13 -2.00
C GLY A 94 6.94 -0.19 -3.49
N GLU A 95 6.65 0.80 -4.33
CA GLU A 95 6.63 0.61 -5.79
C GLU A 95 8.00 0.20 -6.34
N ALA A 96 9.09 0.83 -5.90
CA ALA A 96 10.44 0.43 -6.29
C ALA A 96 10.77 -1.00 -5.83
N GLU A 97 10.41 -1.36 -4.60
CA GLU A 97 10.60 -2.72 -4.09
C GLU A 97 9.75 -3.76 -4.84
N ALA A 98 8.55 -3.38 -5.28
CA ALA A 98 7.73 -4.25 -6.10
C ALA A 98 8.36 -4.49 -7.48
N TYR A 99 8.91 -3.46 -8.14
CA TYR A 99 9.66 -3.64 -9.38
C TYR A 99 10.91 -4.50 -9.19
N ARG A 100 11.63 -4.32 -8.06
CA ARG A 100 12.75 -5.16 -7.67
C ARG A 100 12.35 -6.64 -7.59
N ALA A 101 11.26 -6.94 -6.89
CA ALA A 101 10.74 -8.30 -6.76
C ALA A 101 10.26 -8.89 -8.10
N LEU A 102 9.86 -8.04 -9.05
CA LEU A 102 9.51 -8.43 -10.42
C LEU A 102 10.73 -8.57 -11.35
N GLY A 103 11.93 -8.16 -10.91
CA GLY A 103 13.14 -8.16 -11.72
C GLY A 103 13.24 -7.03 -12.74
N ASP A 104 12.34 -6.03 -12.68
CA ASP A 104 12.39 -4.87 -13.58
C ASP A 104 13.30 -3.79 -13.02
N THR A 105 14.61 -3.98 -13.21
CA THR A 105 15.65 -3.07 -12.70
C THR A 105 15.58 -1.68 -13.34
N ALA A 106 15.09 -1.57 -14.57
CA ALA A 106 14.93 -0.30 -15.27
C ALA A 106 13.77 0.53 -14.69
N ALA A 107 12.65 -0.11 -14.35
CA ALA A 107 11.56 0.54 -13.63
C ALA A 107 11.96 0.86 -12.19
N GLU A 108 12.62 -0.07 -11.48
CA GLU A 108 13.15 0.16 -10.13
C GLU A 108 14.03 1.41 -10.10
N ALA A 109 15.03 1.51 -10.99
CA ALA A 109 15.94 2.65 -11.04
C ALA A 109 15.22 3.98 -11.31
N ARG A 110 14.24 3.99 -12.23
CA ARG A 110 13.44 5.19 -12.52
C ARG A 110 12.65 5.66 -11.30
N VAL A 111 11.98 4.74 -10.60
CA VAL A 111 11.19 5.07 -9.41
C VAL A 111 12.07 5.55 -8.28
N LEU A 112 13.19 4.88 -8.00
CA LEU A 112 14.15 5.30 -6.98
C LEU A 112 14.72 6.70 -7.26
N THR A 113 15.03 6.99 -8.53
CA THR A 113 15.52 8.31 -8.94
C THR A 113 14.48 9.40 -8.66
N ALA A 114 13.22 9.17 -9.06
CA ALA A 114 12.14 10.11 -8.78
C ALA A 114 11.87 10.26 -7.27
N PHE A 115 11.91 9.15 -6.53
CA PHE A 115 11.73 9.13 -5.08
C PHE A 115 12.77 9.99 -4.36
N ILE A 116 14.06 9.84 -4.68
CA ILE A 116 15.14 10.61 -4.07
C ILE A 116 15.01 12.11 -4.38
N ALA A 117 14.53 12.46 -5.58
CA ALA A 117 14.33 13.85 -5.98
C ALA A 117 13.16 14.52 -5.23
N LEU A 118 12.07 13.77 -5.01
CA LEU A 118 10.85 14.26 -4.35
C LEU A 118 10.95 14.23 -2.83
N HIS A 119 11.66 13.26 -2.26
CA HIS A 119 11.71 12.99 -0.82
C HIS A 119 13.16 12.92 -0.30
N PRO A 120 14.02 13.91 -0.56
CA PRO A 120 15.46 13.81 -0.26
C PRO A 120 15.77 13.54 1.22
N ASP A 121 14.89 13.99 2.12
CA ASP A 121 15.01 13.89 3.59
C ASP A 121 14.25 12.70 4.19
N SER A 122 13.55 11.90 3.37
CA SER A 122 12.90 10.69 3.86
C SER A 122 13.94 9.71 4.46
N PRO A 123 13.64 9.02 5.58
CA PRO A 123 14.49 7.96 6.09
C PRO A 123 14.83 6.87 5.06
N LEU A 124 13.95 6.66 4.08
CA LEU A 124 14.11 5.66 3.02
C LEU A 124 15.06 6.12 1.90
N SER A 125 15.44 7.41 1.87
CA SER A 125 16.28 7.98 0.80
C SER A 125 17.74 7.52 0.86
N ALA A 126 18.28 7.25 2.05
CA ALA A 126 19.63 6.69 2.17
C ALA A 126 19.71 5.29 1.54
N ALA A 127 18.76 4.41 1.88
CA ALA A 127 18.67 3.06 1.31
C ALA A 127 18.43 3.12 -0.21
N SER A 128 17.53 4.00 -0.67
CA SER A 128 17.22 4.18 -2.09
C SER A 128 18.43 4.63 -2.91
N ARG A 129 19.25 5.56 -2.39
CA ARG A 129 20.52 5.97 -3.02
C ARG A 129 21.52 4.81 -3.07
N GLY A 130 21.58 4.00 -2.01
CA GLY A 130 22.40 2.79 -1.98
C GLY A 130 22.03 1.83 -3.10
N ARG A 131 20.73 1.51 -3.20
CA ARG A 131 20.21 0.61 -4.23
C ARG A 131 20.44 1.13 -5.65
N LEU A 132 20.21 2.42 -5.89
CA LEU A 132 20.43 3.01 -7.21
C LEU A 132 21.92 2.92 -7.64
N ARG A 133 22.87 3.04 -6.70
CA ARG A 133 24.29 2.83 -7.00
C ARG A 133 24.61 1.39 -7.38
N GLU A 134 23.94 0.41 -6.77
CA GLU A 134 24.10 -1.01 -7.11
C GLU A 134 23.62 -1.30 -8.53
N LEU A 135 22.47 -0.75 -8.92
CA LEU A 135 21.87 -0.94 -10.25
C LEU A 135 22.71 -0.33 -11.38
N SER A 136 23.51 0.69 -11.08
CA SER A 136 24.37 1.38 -12.05
C SER A 136 25.79 0.80 -12.16
N ARG A 137 26.10 -0.28 -11.43
CA ARG A 137 27.39 -0.97 -11.58
C ARG A 137 27.36 -1.82 -12.86
N PRO A 138 28.40 -1.71 -13.71
CA PRO A 138 28.51 -2.52 -14.93
C PRO A 138 28.75 -4.00 -14.63
#